data_AF-A0A0F9DCF5-F1
#
_entry.id   AF-A0A0F9DCF5-F1
#
_cell.length_a   1.000
_cell.length_b   1.000
_cell.length_c   1.000
_cell.angle_alpha   90.00
_cell.angle_beta   90.00
_cell.angle_gamma   90.00
#
_symmetry.space_group_name_H-M   'P 1'
#
loop_
_entity.id
_entity.type
_entity.pdbx_description
1 polymer ?
#
loop_
_entity_poly.entity_id
_entity_poly.type
_entity_poly.pdbx_seq_one_letter_code
_entity_poly.pdbx_strand_id
1 'polypeptide(L)'
;AALDNSTITLNNGTNIAITGSPISLGGAATVALSGMINRALHVGNPSGGLTSLGVASNGQIPIGSGGLNPVLATITGGSNLNVANAGGSITVNLDNTVSISGSMTAGTTVTAGTGLITTTGDVTCVAGNITFAATTSSSAGVIEQDGNKFLHTFNASGASTNLYLGENAGNFTSTIAARNTGLGTGTLRNLTTGVSNTAVGDDCLRLVTSGELNFAVGRSALGEVTTGSRNTGFGTSAGFAYQGAESDNLCISNRGVISESHVMRLGTHGGGNGQQNKCFIAGVRGITTGVADAINVLIDSAFQLGTASSSMRVKKNVEDMGDATNGLLDLRPVNFDYINSKSVTDRRQYGLIAEEVEKVMPDLVVYDKSTLEPESVFYNDLPVMLLNEMKKMKKKIEKLEEEIIKLTPSDGPVFD
;
A
#
# COMPACT_ATOMS: atom_id res chain seq x y z
N ALA A 1 85.14 26.15 -12.44
CA ALA A 1 86.02 25.14 -11.82
C ALA A 1 85.20 23.86 -11.65
N ALA A 2 85.63 22.75 -12.25
CA ALA A 2 85.01 21.45 -12.02
C ALA A 2 85.54 20.91 -10.68
N LEU A 3 84.63 20.56 -9.78
CA LEU A 3 84.96 19.94 -8.50
C LEU A 3 84.80 18.43 -8.65
N ASP A 4 85.86 17.74 -9.12
CA ASP A 4 85.88 16.28 -9.12
C ASP A 4 86.14 15.76 -7.71
N ASN A 5 85.37 14.76 -7.27
CA ASN A 5 85.50 14.08 -5.96
C ASN A 5 85.50 14.99 -4.72
N SER A 6 84.79 16.13 -4.77
CA SER A 6 84.70 17.06 -3.64
C SER A 6 83.38 16.88 -2.86
N THR A 7 83.46 16.79 -1.53
CA THR A 7 82.27 16.77 -0.64
C THR A 7 81.97 18.19 -0.16
N ILE A 8 80.76 18.69 -0.40
CA ILE A 8 80.30 19.95 0.18
C ILE A 8 79.59 19.63 1.50
N THR A 9 80.22 19.95 2.63
CA THR A 9 79.62 19.80 3.97
C THR A 9 79.04 21.14 4.43
N LEU A 10 77.74 21.19 4.68
CA LEU A 10 77.02 22.38 5.12
C LEU A 10 76.87 22.37 6.64
N ASN A 11 77.69 23.13 7.36
CA ASN A 11 77.58 23.29 8.81
C ASN A 11 77.02 24.66 9.17
N ASN A 12 75.88 24.67 9.89
CA ASN A 12 75.30 25.80 10.64
C ASN A 12 75.34 27.20 10.00
N GLY A 13 74.35 27.52 9.15
CA GLY A 13 73.63 28.79 9.38
C GLY A 13 73.48 29.83 8.27
N THR A 14 73.96 29.65 7.04
CA THR A 14 73.75 30.69 6.00
C THR A 14 73.50 30.11 4.60
N ASN A 15 72.57 30.76 3.87
CA ASN A 15 72.20 30.42 2.50
C ASN A 15 73.43 30.38 1.58
N ILE A 16 73.55 29.33 0.77
CA ILE A 16 74.46 29.33 -0.37
C ILE A 16 73.69 29.90 -1.56
N ALA A 17 74.10 31.08 -2.04
CA ALA A 17 73.70 31.60 -3.33
C ALA A 17 74.82 31.34 -4.35
N ILE A 18 74.57 30.50 -5.35
CA ILE A 18 75.48 30.30 -6.47
C ILE A 18 74.95 31.16 -7.63
N THR A 19 75.60 32.29 -7.90
CA THR A 19 75.27 33.17 -9.03
C THR A 19 76.40 33.14 -10.05
N GLY A 20 76.09 32.65 -11.26
CA GLY A 20 77.03 32.36 -12.34
C GLY A 20 76.72 30.99 -12.96
N SER A 21 77.07 30.80 -14.24
CA SER A 21 76.77 29.62 -15.08
C SER A 21 76.74 28.26 -14.34
N PRO A 22 75.85 27.32 -14.71
CA PRO A 22 75.54 26.15 -13.89
C PRO A 22 76.81 25.36 -13.54
N ILE A 23 76.96 25.01 -12.26
CA ILE A 23 77.96 24.03 -11.83
C ILE A 23 77.59 22.69 -12.48
N SER A 24 78.39 22.27 -13.46
CA SER A 24 78.32 20.92 -14.00
C SER A 24 79.06 19.99 -13.04
N LEU A 25 78.30 19.18 -12.31
CA LEU A 25 78.86 18.08 -11.52
C LEU A 25 79.13 16.93 -12.50
N GLY A 26 80.39 16.75 -12.90
CA GLY A 26 80.81 15.61 -13.70
C GLY A 26 80.84 14.33 -12.85
N GLY A 27 80.25 13.24 -13.36
CA GLY A 27 80.23 11.94 -12.68
C GLY A 27 79.13 11.77 -11.62
N ALA A 28 79.08 10.59 -10.98
CA ALA A 28 78.12 10.26 -9.92
C ALA A 28 78.42 11.02 -8.61
N ALA A 29 78.24 12.34 -8.63
CA ALA A 29 78.33 13.17 -7.44
C ALA A 29 77.09 12.96 -6.57
N THR A 30 77.28 12.50 -5.33
CA THR A 30 76.21 12.36 -4.34
C THR A 30 76.27 13.53 -3.36
N VAL A 31 75.16 14.28 -3.24
CA VAL A 31 75.03 15.29 -2.18
C VAL A 31 74.46 14.58 -0.94
N ALA A 32 75.32 14.24 0.01
CA ALA A 32 74.89 13.66 1.28
C ALA A 32 74.50 14.78 2.25
N LEU A 33 73.22 14.81 2.64
CA LEU A 33 72.70 15.76 3.62
C LEU A 33 72.63 15.06 4.98
N SER A 34 73.41 15.53 5.95
CA SER A 34 73.45 14.99 7.32
C SER A 34 73.23 16.12 8.31
N GLY A 35 72.41 15.88 9.35
CA GLY A 35 72.17 16.83 10.44
C GLY A 35 71.12 17.94 10.18
N MET A 36 70.25 17.80 9.18
CA MET A 36 69.20 18.80 8.91
C MET A 36 67.99 18.62 9.84
N ILE A 37 67.85 19.54 10.79
CA ILE A 37 66.82 19.44 11.85
C ILE A 37 65.57 20.30 11.56
N ASN A 38 65.74 21.50 10.97
CA ASN A 38 64.69 22.54 10.87
C ASN A 38 64.59 23.25 9.50
N ARG A 39 65.32 22.80 8.47
CA ARG A 39 65.32 23.43 7.13
C ARG A 39 65.24 22.35 6.07
N ALA A 40 64.62 22.64 4.94
CA ALA A 40 64.62 21.77 3.76
C ALA A 40 65.65 22.25 2.72
N LEU A 41 66.15 21.35 1.89
CA LEU A 41 66.95 21.70 0.71
C LEU A 41 66.00 21.99 -0.45
N HIS A 42 66.12 23.18 -1.04
CA HIS A 42 65.38 23.56 -2.24
C HIS A 42 66.26 23.45 -3.47
N VAL A 43 65.83 22.71 -4.48
CA VAL A 43 66.42 22.73 -5.81
C VAL A 43 65.36 23.29 -6.76
N GLY A 44 65.51 24.56 -7.12
CA GLY A 44 64.69 25.19 -8.14
C GLY A 44 65.22 24.82 -9.53
N ASN A 45 64.33 24.44 -10.44
CA ASN A 45 64.63 24.33 -11.87
C ASN A 45 64.39 25.71 -12.54
N PRO A 46 65.16 26.11 -13.58
CA PRO A 46 64.89 27.33 -14.37
C PRO A 46 63.46 27.47 -14.93
N SER A 47 62.66 26.40 -14.95
CA SER A 47 61.24 26.40 -15.32
C SER A 47 60.27 26.66 -14.14
N GLY A 48 60.77 27.00 -12.95
CA GLY A 48 59.96 27.54 -11.84
C GLY A 48 59.30 26.51 -10.91
N GLY A 49 59.55 25.21 -11.10
CA GLY A 49 59.10 24.15 -10.18
C GLY A 49 60.11 23.86 -9.05
N LEU A 50 59.61 23.70 -7.82
CA LEU A 50 60.36 23.15 -6.68
C LEU A 50 60.18 21.63 -6.62
N THR A 51 61.28 20.88 -6.66
CA THR A 51 61.29 19.44 -6.34
C THR A 51 61.82 19.26 -4.92
N SER A 52 60.98 18.80 -3.98
CA SER A 52 61.42 18.46 -2.63
C SER A 52 62.20 17.14 -2.65
N LEU A 53 63.50 17.18 -2.39
CA LEU A 53 64.38 16.00 -2.41
C LEU A 53 64.53 15.32 -1.03
N GLY A 54 63.76 15.73 -0.01
CA GLY A 54 63.73 15.06 1.28
C GLY A 54 62.81 15.70 2.31
N VAL A 55 62.28 14.87 3.22
CA VAL A 55 61.55 15.27 4.44
C VAL A 55 62.54 15.62 5.55
N ALA A 56 62.32 16.71 6.27
CA ALA A 56 63.09 17.00 7.48
C ALA A 56 62.76 15.95 8.57
N SER A 57 63.71 15.65 9.47
CA SER A 57 63.52 14.66 10.54
C SER A 57 62.42 15.04 11.56
N ASN A 58 61.86 16.25 11.46
CA ASN A 58 60.70 16.73 12.21
C ASN A 58 59.36 16.57 11.44
N GLY A 59 59.36 15.90 10.28
CA GLY A 59 58.14 15.60 9.50
C GLY A 59 57.61 16.73 8.62
N GLN A 60 58.36 17.82 8.43
CA GLN A 60 57.93 18.98 7.64
C GLN A 60 58.18 18.82 6.13
N ILE A 61 57.19 19.20 5.31
CA ILE A 61 57.29 19.32 3.84
C ILE A 61 57.16 20.80 3.46
N PRO A 62 58.04 21.36 2.61
CA PRO A 62 57.89 22.72 2.10
C PRO A 62 56.74 22.78 1.10
N ILE A 63 55.79 23.70 1.31
CA ILE A 63 54.70 23.97 0.37
C ILE A 63 54.75 25.46 0.00
N GLY A 64 54.81 25.77 -1.29
CA GLY A 64 54.80 27.15 -1.76
C GLY A 64 54.34 27.25 -3.21
N SER A 65 53.46 28.20 -3.50
CA SER A 65 53.19 28.66 -4.86
C SER A 65 54.23 29.72 -5.26
N GLY A 66 54.55 29.78 -6.54
CA GLY A 66 55.70 30.55 -7.06
C GLY A 66 55.73 32.01 -6.63
N GLY A 67 56.93 32.49 -6.30
CA GLY A 67 57.22 33.93 -6.09
C GLY A 67 57.31 34.41 -4.64
N LEU A 68 57.02 33.58 -3.63
CA LEU A 68 57.18 33.92 -2.21
C LEU A 68 57.97 32.84 -1.44
N ASN A 69 58.51 33.21 -0.27
CA ASN A 69 59.23 32.29 0.62
C ASN A 69 58.30 31.10 0.98
N PRO A 70 58.70 29.84 0.79
CA PRO A 70 57.87 28.69 1.12
C PRO A 70 57.60 28.65 2.63
N VAL A 71 56.34 28.36 2.99
CA VAL A 71 55.94 28.16 4.39
C VAL A 71 56.20 26.70 4.75
N LEU A 72 56.91 26.46 5.85
CA LEU A 72 57.10 25.13 6.40
C LEU A 72 55.79 24.70 7.08
N ALA A 73 55.12 23.67 6.53
CA ALA A 73 53.97 23.07 7.21
C ALA A 73 54.47 22.05 8.25
N THR A 74 54.26 22.34 9.54
CA THR A 74 54.51 21.39 10.64
C THR A 74 53.43 20.31 10.67
N ILE A 75 53.78 19.07 10.32
CA ILE A 75 52.95 17.91 10.65
C ILE A 75 53.35 17.44 12.05
N THR A 76 52.80 18.10 13.07
CA THR A 76 52.96 17.67 14.47
C THR A 76 51.98 16.53 14.75
N GLY A 77 52.51 15.37 15.17
CA GLY A 77 51.71 14.24 15.62
C GLY A 77 50.78 14.67 16.77
N GLY A 78 49.50 14.79 16.47
CA GLY A 78 48.51 15.39 17.36
C GLY A 78 47.20 15.71 16.65
N SER A 79 46.62 14.67 16.04
CA SER A 79 45.19 14.53 15.75
C SER A 79 44.53 15.29 14.60
N ASN A 80 45.15 16.21 13.84
CA ASN A 80 44.55 16.71 12.57
C ASN A 80 45.60 17.26 11.57
N LEU A 81 45.48 16.89 10.29
CA LEU A 81 46.16 17.56 9.18
C LEU A 81 45.40 18.87 8.87
N ASN A 82 45.86 20.00 9.39
CA ASN A 82 45.26 21.30 9.14
C ASN A 82 46.05 22.05 8.05
N VAL A 83 45.60 21.98 6.80
CA VAL A 83 46.20 22.73 5.69
C VAL A 83 45.33 23.96 5.42
N ALA A 84 45.77 25.12 5.89
CA ALA A 84 45.11 26.39 5.62
C ALA A 84 45.61 26.94 4.28
N ASN A 85 44.76 26.91 3.24
CA ASN A 85 45.04 27.58 1.97
C ASN A 85 44.14 28.82 1.84
N ALA A 86 44.73 30.00 1.66
CA ALA A 86 43.99 31.21 1.34
C ALA A 86 43.52 31.13 -0.12
N GLY A 87 42.43 30.40 -0.37
CA GLY A 87 41.72 30.38 -1.65
C GLY A 87 42.15 29.32 -2.68
N GLY A 88 42.63 28.14 -2.26
CA GLY A 88 42.86 27.03 -3.19
C GLY A 88 42.50 25.66 -2.61
N SER A 89 42.22 24.68 -3.47
CA SER A 89 41.94 23.30 -3.08
C SER A 89 43.21 22.55 -2.68
N ILE A 90 43.09 21.64 -1.72
CA ILE A 90 44.13 20.65 -1.41
C ILE A 90 43.75 19.37 -2.14
N THR A 91 44.50 19.04 -3.19
CA THR A 91 44.33 17.77 -3.90
C THR A 91 45.30 16.76 -3.28
N VAL A 92 44.77 15.80 -2.52
CA VAL A 92 45.55 14.65 -2.03
C VAL A 92 45.40 13.53 -3.06
N ASN A 93 46.38 13.38 -3.95
CA ASN A 93 46.41 12.30 -4.94
C ASN A 93 47.08 11.07 -4.29
N LEU A 94 46.29 10.14 -3.78
CA LEU A 94 46.79 8.88 -3.23
C LEU A 94 46.46 7.74 -4.20
N ASP A 95 47.42 6.87 -4.43
CA ASP A 95 47.21 5.63 -5.20
C ASP A 95 46.41 4.57 -4.40
N ASN A 96 45.98 4.88 -3.16
CA ASN A 96 45.29 4.00 -2.19
C ASN A 96 44.16 4.73 -1.42
N THR A 97 43.44 4.00 -0.55
CA THR A 97 42.29 4.46 0.25
C THR A 97 42.61 5.61 1.21
N VAL A 98 41.77 6.66 1.24
CA VAL A 98 41.74 7.69 2.29
C VAL A 98 40.82 7.23 3.42
N SER A 99 41.36 6.93 4.60
CA SER A 99 40.58 6.59 5.80
C SER A 99 40.50 7.80 6.74
N ILE A 100 39.32 8.37 6.94
CA ILE A 100 39.09 9.48 7.88
C ILE A 100 38.42 8.90 9.13
N SER A 101 39.14 8.85 10.25
CA SER A 101 38.65 8.29 11.53
C SER A 101 37.89 9.30 12.41
N GLY A 102 37.34 10.37 11.83
CA GLY A 102 36.67 11.47 12.53
C GLY A 102 35.52 12.09 11.72
N SER A 103 34.89 13.16 12.24
CA SER A 103 33.76 13.82 11.57
C SER A 103 34.20 14.69 10.38
N MET A 104 33.58 14.49 9.22
CA MET A 104 33.70 15.43 8.09
C MET A 104 32.77 16.62 8.34
N THR A 105 33.30 17.85 8.34
CA THR A 105 32.51 19.07 8.58
C THR A 105 32.30 19.84 7.28
N ALA A 106 31.09 20.41 7.14
CA ALA A 106 30.45 21.05 5.97
C ALA A 106 31.35 21.64 4.86
N GLY A 107 30.96 21.38 3.61
CA GLY A 107 31.55 21.95 2.38
C GLY A 107 32.29 20.95 1.50
N THR A 108 32.57 19.75 2.00
CA THR A 108 33.13 18.65 1.21
C THR A 108 32.00 17.86 0.55
N THR A 109 31.77 18.08 -0.74
CA THR A 109 31.14 17.05 -1.56
C THR A 109 32.08 15.86 -1.55
N VAL A 110 31.68 14.74 -0.97
CA VAL A 110 32.36 13.46 -1.24
C VAL A 110 31.98 13.08 -2.67
N THR A 111 32.60 13.74 -3.65
CA THR A 111 32.53 13.36 -5.06
C THR A 111 33.49 12.19 -5.28
N ALA A 112 33.36 11.14 -4.48
CA ALA A 112 33.93 9.87 -4.86
C ALA A 112 33.03 9.37 -6.00
N GLY A 113 33.63 9.05 -7.15
CA GLY A 113 32.92 8.44 -8.28
C GLY A 113 32.21 7.12 -7.95
N THR A 114 32.27 6.67 -6.69
CA THR A 114 31.69 5.45 -6.10
C THR A 114 31.66 5.51 -4.55
N GLY A 115 31.53 6.70 -3.95
CA GLY A 115 31.69 6.88 -2.49
C GLY A 115 30.68 6.17 -1.61
N LEU A 116 31.06 5.02 -1.05
CA LEU A 116 30.32 4.33 0.00
C LEU A 116 30.67 4.91 1.37
N ILE A 117 29.72 5.52 2.07
CA ILE A 117 29.86 5.90 3.48
C ILE A 117 29.54 4.67 4.33
N THR A 118 30.56 4.01 4.89
CA THR A 118 30.39 2.94 5.87
C THR A 118 30.61 3.50 7.28
N THR A 119 29.60 3.39 8.14
CA THR A 119 29.67 3.81 9.54
C THR A 119 28.91 2.80 10.40
N THR A 120 29.42 2.53 11.61
CA THR A 120 28.71 1.76 12.65
C THR A 120 27.86 2.65 13.56
N GLY A 121 27.98 3.98 13.42
CA GLY A 121 27.19 4.98 14.13
C GLY A 121 26.23 5.74 13.20
N ASP A 122 25.49 6.69 13.77
CA ASP A 122 24.43 7.42 13.06
C ASP A 122 24.96 8.29 11.91
N VAL A 123 24.17 8.36 10.84
CA VAL A 123 24.32 9.38 9.80
C VAL A 123 23.44 10.56 10.15
N THR A 124 24.02 11.65 10.67
CA THR A 124 23.28 12.86 11.09
C THR A 124 23.44 14.01 10.10
N CYS A 125 22.33 14.54 9.59
CA CYS A 125 22.29 15.81 8.86
C CYS A 125 21.79 16.94 9.79
N VAL A 126 22.71 17.76 10.30
CA VAL A 126 22.39 18.85 11.27
C VAL A 126 21.59 19.99 10.61
N ALA A 127 21.82 20.24 9.32
CA ALA A 127 21.03 21.12 8.48
C ALA A 127 21.07 20.61 7.03
N GLY A 128 19.95 20.70 6.30
CA GLY A 128 19.82 20.20 4.92
C GLY A 128 19.08 18.87 4.79
N ASN A 129 19.00 18.34 3.56
CA ASN A 129 18.26 17.12 3.22
C ASN A 129 19.20 15.98 2.81
N ILE A 130 18.78 14.73 3.03
CA ILE A 130 19.35 13.56 2.35
C ILE A 130 18.64 13.41 1.01
N THR A 131 19.37 13.62 -0.08
CA THR A 131 18.83 13.53 -1.44
C THR A 131 19.22 12.21 -2.07
N PHE A 132 18.25 11.48 -2.61
CA PHE A 132 18.47 10.27 -3.40
C PHE A 132 18.37 10.59 -4.90
N ALA A 133 19.15 9.88 -5.72
CA ALA A 133 18.90 9.86 -7.15
C ALA A 133 17.52 9.25 -7.45
N ALA A 134 16.94 9.55 -8.62
CA ALA A 134 15.75 8.85 -9.07
C ALA A 134 16.00 7.33 -9.14
N THR A 135 15.06 6.53 -8.65
CA THR A 135 15.18 5.07 -8.69
C THR A 135 14.85 4.55 -10.10
N THR A 136 15.83 4.56 -10.99
CA THR A 136 15.70 4.04 -12.38
C THR A 136 16.26 2.63 -12.55
N SER A 137 16.88 2.08 -11.51
CA SER A 137 17.44 0.72 -11.47
C SER A 137 17.40 0.17 -10.05
N SER A 138 17.81 -1.10 -9.86
CA SER A 138 17.90 -1.74 -8.55
C SER A 138 19.02 -1.21 -7.64
N SER A 139 19.89 -0.33 -8.12
CA SER A 139 21.07 0.13 -7.38
C SER A 139 21.08 1.64 -7.11
N ALA A 140 20.28 2.42 -7.83
CA ALA A 140 20.23 3.88 -7.69
C ALA A 140 19.01 4.31 -6.87
N GLY A 141 19.20 5.19 -5.89
CA GLY A 141 18.09 5.75 -5.12
C GLY A 141 17.31 4.72 -4.30
N VAL A 142 18.00 3.70 -3.79
CA VAL A 142 17.42 2.62 -2.97
C VAL A 142 18.09 2.64 -1.59
N ILE A 143 17.29 2.41 -0.54
CA ILE A 143 17.81 2.08 0.79
C ILE A 143 17.77 0.56 0.94
N GLU A 144 18.89 -0.01 1.35
CA GLU A 144 19.04 -1.45 1.58
C GLU A 144 19.12 -1.77 3.06
N GLN A 145 18.57 -2.92 3.44
CA GLN A 145 18.68 -3.49 4.78
C GLN A 145 19.09 -4.95 4.63
N ASP A 146 20.22 -5.34 5.25
CA ASP A 146 20.78 -6.70 5.16
C ASP A 146 20.96 -7.22 3.71
N GLY A 147 21.26 -6.31 2.78
CA GLY A 147 21.42 -6.60 1.34
C GLY A 147 20.10 -6.65 0.54
N ASN A 148 18.95 -6.52 1.22
CA ASN A 148 17.64 -6.47 0.58
C ASN A 148 17.21 -5.04 0.30
N LYS A 149 16.49 -4.82 -0.81
CA LYS A 149 15.91 -3.50 -1.11
C LYS A 149 14.76 -3.26 -0.13
N PHE A 150 14.87 -2.21 0.65
CA PHE A 150 13.92 -1.92 1.73
C PHE A 150 13.03 -0.73 1.38
N LEU A 151 13.59 0.39 0.92
CA LEU A 151 12.82 1.57 0.49
C LEU A 151 13.28 2.02 -0.89
N HIS A 152 12.33 2.18 -1.81
CA HIS A 152 12.61 2.74 -3.14
C HIS A 152 11.36 3.31 -3.80
N THR A 153 11.57 4.05 -4.88
CA THR A 153 10.48 4.71 -5.64
C THR A 153 10.45 4.30 -7.12
N PHE A 154 10.93 3.07 -7.39
CA PHE A 154 11.27 2.61 -8.75
C PHE A 154 10.19 2.95 -9.77
N ASN A 155 10.61 3.60 -10.85
CA ASN A 155 9.77 3.86 -12.02
C ASN A 155 10.66 3.94 -13.26
N ALA A 156 10.37 3.12 -14.28
CA ALA A 156 11.12 3.10 -15.53
C ALA A 156 10.86 4.29 -16.48
N SER A 157 9.68 4.91 -16.41
CA SER A 157 9.27 6.04 -17.28
C SER A 157 9.58 7.43 -16.70
N GLY A 158 9.93 7.52 -15.41
CA GLY A 158 10.30 8.78 -14.74
C GLY A 158 9.16 9.77 -14.50
N ALA A 159 7.91 9.47 -14.91
CA ALA A 159 6.82 10.45 -14.99
C ALA A 159 5.85 10.48 -13.79
N SER A 160 5.95 9.58 -12.82
CA SER A 160 5.18 9.58 -11.55
C SER A 160 5.70 8.51 -10.60
N THR A 161 6.31 8.89 -9.48
CA THR A 161 6.98 7.92 -8.59
C THR A 161 6.00 6.95 -7.94
N ASN A 162 6.49 5.72 -7.75
CA ASN A 162 5.87 4.77 -6.85
C ASN A 162 6.47 4.96 -5.44
N LEU A 163 5.89 4.35 -4.42
CA LEU A 163 6.48 4.24 -3.09
C LEU A 163 6.43 2.77 -2.66
N TYR A 164 7.60 2.17 -2.44
CA TYR A 164 7.73 0.79 -1.98
C TYR A 164 8.58 0.74 -0.72
N LEU A 165 8.02 0.17 0.35
CA LEU A 165 8.68 -0.04 1.64
C LEU A 165 8.45 -1.47 2.11
N GLY A 166 9.51 -2.23 2.34
CA GLY A 166 9.47 -3.61 2.79
C GLY A 166 10.27 -4.54 1.88
N GLU A 167 10.69 -5.68 2.43
CA GLU A 167 11.44 -6.68 1.67
C GLU A 167 10.62 -7.17 0.47
N ASN A 168 11.22 -7.16 -0.73
CA ASN A 168 10.56 -7.54 -1.98
C ASN A 168 9.29 -6.73 -2.31
N ALA A 169 9.12 -5.53 -1.75
CA ALA A 169 8.05 -4.62 -2.17
C ALA A 169 8.37 -4.03 -3.55
N GLY A 170 7.39 -3.96 -4.44
CA GLY A 170 7.56 -3.41 -5.79
C GLY A 170 8.37 -4.28 -6.75
N ASN A 171 8.52 -3.81 -7.99
CA ASN A 171 9.16 -4.56 -9.08
C ASN A 171 10.09 -3.68 -9.93
N PHE A 172 11.39 -3.98 -9.89
CA PHE A 172 12.43 -3.30 -10.66
C PHE A 172 12.46 -3.64 -12.15
N THR A 173 11.62 -4.57 -12.61
CA THR A 173 11.45 -4.88 -14.04
C THR A 173 10.15 -4.30 -14.62
N SER A 174 9.42 -3.47 -13.85
CA SER A 174 8.21 -2.81 -14.34
C SER A 174 8.53 -1.78 -15.44
N THR A 175 7.63 -1.62 -16.40
CA THR A 175 7.87 -0.79 -17.60
C THR A 175 7.10 0.52 -17.57
N ILE A 176 5.85 0.50 -17.09
CA ILE A 176 4.92 1.66 -17.10
C ILE A 176 4.26 1.88 -15.72
N ALA A 177 4.52 1.02 -14.72
CA ALA A 177 3.89 1.11 -13.41
C ALA A 177 4.15 2.47 -12.73
N ALA A 178 3.08 3.15 -12.30
CA ALA A 178 3.14 4.49 -11.76
C ALA A 178 2.10 4.73 -10.66
N ARG A 179 2.39 5.65 -9.73
CA ARG A 179 1.48 6.08 -8.64
C ARG A 179 1.04 4.94 -7.71
N ASN A 180 1.86 3.91 -7.57
CA ASN A 180 1.56 2.79 -6.68
C ASN A 180 2.20 3.00 -5.30
N THR A 181 1.53 2.53 -4.26
CA THR A 181 2.03 2.50 -2.88
C THR A 181 2.02 1.07 -2.38
N GLY A 182 3.20 0.49 -2.10
CA GLY A 182 3.36 -0.84 -1.50
C GLY A 182 4.10 -0.72 -0.17
N LEU A 183 3.42 -1.03 0.94
CA LEU A 183 3.98 -0.97 2.29
C LEU A 183 3.84 -2.34 2.95
N GLY A 184 4.94 -3.06 3.09
CA GLY A 184 4.99 -4.41 3.65
C GLY A 184 5.69 -5.40 2.73
N THR A 185 6.08 -6.53 3.30
CA THR A 185 6.81 -7.59 2.62
C THR A 185 6.02 -8.12 1.42
N GLY A 186 6.67 -8.23 0.26
CA GLY A 186 6.11 -8.85 -0.95
C GLY A 186 4.95 -8.10 -1.61
N THR A 187 4.66 -6.86 -1.18
CA THR A 187 3.58 -6.07 -1.76
C THR A 187 3.89 -5.65 -3.20
N LEU A 188 2.93 -5.80 -4.12
CA LEU A 188 3.06 -5.38 -5.53
C LEU A 188 4.29 -5.95 -6.28
N ARG A 189 4.86 -7.06 -5.83
CA ARG A 189 6.12 -7.61 -6.34
C ARG A 189 6.09 -8.08 -7.80
N ASN A 190 4.90 -8.39 -8.33
CA ASN A 190 4.71 -8.78 -9.73
C ASN A 190 4.17 -7.64 -10.61
N LEU A 191 4.02 -6.43 -10.09
CA LEU A 191 3.43 -5.32 -10.84
C LEU A 191 4.32 -4.92 -12.03
N THR A 192 3.77 -4.92 -13.24
CA THR A 192 4.53 -4.60 -14.48
C THR A 192 4.05 -3.31 -15.13
N THR A 193 2.75 -3.16 -15.32
CA THR A 193 2.15 -1.99 -16.00
C THR A 193 1.01 -1.34 -15.23
N GLY A 194 0.51 -1.95 -14.15
CA GLY A 194 -0.61 -1.42 -13.40
C GLY A 194 -0.32 -0.09 -12.68
N VAL A 195 -1.35 0.73 -12.54
CA VAL A 195 -1.27 2.12 -12.10
C VAL A 195 -2.20 2.37 -10.91
N SER A 196 -1.79 3.24 -10.00
CA SER A 196 -2.61 3.72 -8.88
C SER A 196 -3.11 2.63 -7.92
N ASN A 197 -2.31 1.60 -7.66
CA ASN A 197 -2.63 0.58 -6.66
C ASN A 197 -2.07 0.96 -5.27
N THR A 198 -2.82 0.65 -4.22
CA THR A 198 -2.39 0.79 -2.82
C THR A 198 -2.41 -0.58 -2.16
N ALA A 199 -1.28 -1.02 -1.62
CA ALA A 199 -1.11 -2.31 -0.96
C ALA A 199 -0.40 -2.10 0.38
N VAL A 200 -1.05 -2.43 1.50
CA VAL A 200 -0.49 -2.27 2.84
C VAL A 200 -0.66 -3.56 3.64
N GLY A 201 0.44 -4.17 4.05
CA GLY A 201 0.48 -5.45 4.77
C GLY A 201 1.39 -6.47 4.08
N ASP A 202 1.50 -7.66 4.67
CA ASP A 202 2.27 -8.76 4.11
C ASP A 202 1.54 -9.38 2.91
N ASP A 203 2.20 -9.48 1.75
CA ASP A 203 1.70 -10.13 0.55
C ASP A 203 0.39 -9.58 -0.05
N CYS A 204 0.07 -8.31 0.23
CA CYS A 204 -1.04 -7.60 -0.40
C CYS A 204 -0.79 -7.36 -1.88
N LEU A 205 -1.79 -7.66 -2.73
CA LEU A 205 -1.71 -7.49 -4.18
C LEU A 205 -0.43 -8.10 -4.80
N ARG A 206 0.12 -9.17 -4.19
CA ARG A 206 1.42 -9.74 -4.59
C ARG A 206 1.48 -10.23 -6.04
N LEU A 207 0.35 -10.66 -6.61
CA LEU A 207 0.27 -11.21 -7.97
C LEU A 207 -0.22 -10.22 -9.03
N VAL A 208 -0.59 -8.99 -8.65
CA VAL A 208 -1.11 -8.02 -9.63
C VAL A 208 -0.01 -7.67 -10.64
N THR A 209 -0.33 -7.68 -11.92
CA THR A 209 0.61 -7.36 -13.02
C THR A 209 0.20 -6.07 -13.74
N SER A 210 -1.03 -6.04 -14.27
CA SER A 210 -1.57 -4.91 -15.04
C SER A 210 -2.84 -4.29 -14.45
N GLY A 211 -3.35 -4.84 -13.34
CA GLY A 211 -4.52 -4.30 -12.65
C GLY A 211 -4.31 -2.88 -12.15
N GLU A 212 -5.37 -2.07 -12.17
CA GLU A 212 -5.32 -0.65 -11.78
C GLU A 212 -6.33 -0.33 -10.68
N LEU A 213 -6.04 0.71 -9.90
CA LEU A 213 -6.96 1.26 -8.90
C LEU A 213 -7.40 0.23 -7.84
N ASN A 214 -6.56 -0.76 -7.52
CA ASN A 214 -6.84 -1.68 -6.43
C ASN A 214 -6.36 -1.09 -5.10
N PHE A 215 -7.16 -1.26 -4.05
CA PHE A 215 -6.86 -0.84 -2.69
C PHE A 215 -6.90 -2.06 -1.77
N ALA A 216 -5.77 -2.45 -1.19
CA ALA A 216 -5.63 -3.63 -0.34
C ALA A 216 -4.94 -3.28 0.97
N VAL A 217 -5.59 -3.57 2.10
CA VAL A 217 -4.99 -3.40 3.44
C VAL A 217 -5.24 -4.65 4.28
N GLY A 218 -4.17 -5.26 4.79
CA GLY A 218 -4.20 -6.46 5.63
C GLY A 218 -3.58 -7.68 4.94
N ARG A 219 -2.96 -8.58 5.72
CA ARG A 219 -2.17 -9.69 5.19
C ARG A 219 -2.90 -10.47 4.10
N SER A 220 -2.26 -10.60 2.93
CA SER A 220 -2.74 -11.28 1.73
C SER A 220 -4.05 -10.73 1.14
N ALA A 221 -4.46 -9.50 1.47
CA ALA A 221 -5.63 -8.89 0.85
C ALA A 221 -5.42 -8.75 -0.67
N LEU A 222 -6.43 -9.18 -1.45
CA LEU A 222 -6.42 -9.23 -2.91
C LEU A 222 -5.19 -9.95 -3.51
N GLY A 223 -4.57 -10.88 -2.76
CA GLY A 223 -3.28 -11.48 -3.12
C GLY A 223 -3.27 -12.33 -4.39
N GLU A 224 -4.42 -12.82 -4.86
CA GLU A 224 -4.56 -13.67 -6.05
C GLU A 224 -5.03 -12.92 -7.31
N VAL A 225 -5.34 -11.62 -7.20
CA VAL A 225 -5.75 -10.81 -8.35
C VAL A 225 -4.53 -10.55 -9.23
N THR A 226 -4.64 -10.80 -10.54
CA THR A 226 -3.54 -10.61 -11.50
C THR A 226 -3.76 -9.39 -12.42
N THR A 227 -4.90 -9.32 -13.12
CA THR A 227 -5.21 -8.24 -14.07
C THR A 227 -6.47 -7.45 -13.69
N GLY A 228 -7.18 -7.89 -12.66
CA GLY A 228 -8.37 -7.24 -12.13
C GLY A 228 -8.12 -5.83 -11.60
N SER A 229 -9.14 -4.98 -11.69
CA SER A 229 -9.04 -3.54 -11.38
C SER A 229 -10.17 -3.08 -10.47
N ARG A 230 -9.97 -1.95 -9.80
CA ARG A 230 -10.99 -1.29 -8.96
C ARG A 230 -11.52 -2.16 -7.82
N ASN A 231 -10.72 -3.09 -7.31
CA ASN A 231 -11.08 -3.88 -6.14
C ASN A 231 -10.62 -3.19 -4.85
N THR A 232 -11.47 -3.23 -3.83
CA THR A 232 -11.16 -2.76 -2.48
C THR A 232 -11.19 -3.94 -1.51
N GLY A 233 -10.05 -4.32 -0.94
CA GLY A 233 -9.90 -5.38 0.06
C GLY A 233 -9.42 -4.81 1.39
N PHE A 234 -10.20 -4.96 2.45
CA PHE A 234 -9.83 -4.48 3.78
C PHE A 234 -9.97 -5.58 4.84
N GLY A 235 -8.85 -5.95 5.47
CA GLY A 235 -8.75 -7.02 6.47
C GLY A 235 -7.88 -8.19 6.01
N THR A 236 -7.53 -9.07 6.95
CA THR A 236 -6.73 -10.26 6.64
C THR A 236 -7.44 -11.14 5.62
N SER A 237 -6.74 -11.47 4.54
CA SER A 237 -7.22 -12.27 3.40
C SER A 237 -8.48 -11.72 2.72
N ALA A 238 -8.75 -10.41 2.84
CA ALA A 238 -9.90 -9.78 2.20
C ALA A 238 -9.82 -9.91 0.67
N GLY A 239 -10.83 -10.51 0.05
CA GLY A 239 -10.85 -10.78 -1.39
C GLY A 239 -9.72 -11.68 -1.90
N PHE A 240 -9.08 -12.47 -1.04
CA PHE A 240 -8.03 -13.41 -1.44
C PHE A 240 -8.50 -14.46 -2.45
N ALA A 241 -9.80 -14.76 -2.49
CA ALA A 241 -10.37 -15.68 -3.47
C ALA A 241 -10.51 -15.09 -4.88
N TYR A 242 -10.45 -13.77 -5.05
CA TYR A 242 -10.60 -13.14 -6.36
C TYR A 242 -9.38 -13.40 -7.24
N GLN A 243 -9.60 -13.89 -8.46
CA GLN A 243 -8.55 -14.32 -9.37
C GLN A 243 -8.60 -13.56 -10.70
N GLY A 244 -7.50 -13.59 -11.45
CA GLY A 244 -7.51 -13.15 -12.84
C GLY A 244 -7.92 -11.68 -12.99
N ALA A 245 -8.94 -11.47 -13.82
CA ALA A 245 -9.50 -10.17 -14.18
C ALA A 245 -10.69 -9.72 -13.30
N GLU A 246 -10.99 -10.43 -12.20
CA GLU A 246 -12.08 -10.06 -11.28
C GLU A 246 -11.93 -8.61 -10.80
N SER A 247 -12.97 -7.81 -10.99
CA SER A 247 -12.91 -6.35 -10.88
C SER A 247 -14.11 -5.76 -10.16
N ASP A 248 -13.98 -4.51 -9.73
CA ASP A 248 -15.09 -3.71 -9.18
C ASP A 248 -15.72 -4.28 -7.90
N ASN A 249 -14.95 -5.04 -7.11
CA ASN A 249 -15.43 -5.63 -5.86
C ASN A 249 -15.09 -4.77 -4.63
N LEU A 250 -15.99 -4.75 -3.65
CA LEU A 250 -15.72 -4.25 -2.29
C LEU A 250 -15.77 -5.41 -1.30
N CYS A 251 -14.65 -5.74 -0.68
CA CYS A 251 -14.51 -6.89 0.20
C CYS A 251 -13.91 -6.47 1.54
N ILE A 252 -14.69 -6.53 2.62
CA ILE A 252 -14.25 -6.14 3.96
C ILE A 252 -14.33 -7.35 4.87
N SER A 253 -13.20 -7.82 5.39
CA SER A 253 -13.10 -8.97 6.30
C SER A 253 -13.84 -10.23 5.78
N ASN A 254 -13.86 -10.40 4.46
CA ASN A 254 -14.45 -11.54 3.77
C ASN A 254 -13.44 -12.05 2.74
N ARG A 255 -13.34 -13.37 2.55
CA ARG A 255 -12.36 -13.95 1.63
C ARG A 255 -12.68 -13.72 0.15
N GLY A 256 -13.91 -13.34 -0.19
CA GLY A 256 -14.44 -13.33 -1.55
C GLY A 256 -14.91 -14.72 -1.99
N VAL A 257 -15.59 -14.76 -3.14
CA VAL A 257 -15.89 -15.99 -3.88
C VAL A 257 -15.31 -15.82 -5.28
N ILE A 258 -14.78 -16.90 -5.85
CA ILE A 258 -14.16 -16.90 -7.18
C ILE A 258 -15.21 -16.55 -8.24
N SER A 259 -14.79 -15.89 -9.31
CA SER A 259 -15.64 -15.47 -10.44
C SER A 259 -16.70 -14.45 -10.03
N GLU A 260 -16.34 -13.53 -9.14
CA GLU A 260 -17.19 -12.41 -8.77
C GLU A 260 -16.60 -11.09 -9.23
N SER A 261 -17.44 -10.25 -9.82
CA SER A 261 -17.10 -8.88 -10.16
C SER A 261 -18.31 -8.00 -9.91
N HIS A 262 -18.08 -6.75 -9.54
CA HIS A 262 -19.15 -5.81 -9.18
C HIS A 262 -19.91 -6.22 -7.90
N VAL A 263 -19.25 -6.93 -6.98
CA VAL A 263 -19.88 -7.48 -5.76
C VAL A 263 -19.34 -6.80 -4.50
N MET A 264 -20.25 -6.50 -3.57
CA MET A 264 -19.91 -6.08 -2.22
C MET A 264 -20.07 -7.25 -1.24
N ARG A 265 -19.05 -7.50 -0.41
CA ARG A 265 -19.05 -8.49 0.68
C ARG A 265 -18.55 -7.86 1.97
N LEU A 266 -19.35 -7.99 3.03
CA LEU A 266 -19.07 -7.41 4.35
C LEU A 266 -19.08 -8.51 5.41
N GLY A 267 -17.89 -8.87 5.88
CA GLY A 267 -17.71 -9.88 6.92
C GLY A 267 -18.03 -11.31 6.48
N THR A 268 -17.84 -12.25 7.38
CA THR A 268 -18.20 -13.67 7.23
C THR A 268 -19.34 -14.01 8.19
N HIS A 269 -20.47 -14.45 7.66
CA HIS A 269 -21.62 -14.87 8.48
C HIS A 269 -21.27 -16.03 9.43
N GLY A 270 -21.75 -15.97 10.67
CA GLY A 270 -21.68 -17.07 11.64
C GLY A 270 -21.68 -16.61 13.09
N GLY A 271 -21.71 -17.58 14.02
CA GLY A 271 -21.74 -17.33 15.48
C GLY A 271 -20.39 -17.43 16.20
N GLY A 272 -19.32 -17.80 15.50
CA GLY A 272 -17.99 -18.02 16.06
C GLY A 272 -17.10 -16.77 16.13
N ASN A 273 -15.88 -16.94 16.63
CA ASN A 273 -14.90 -15.85 16.71
C ASN A 273 -14.52 -15.35 15.29
N GLY A 274 -14.53 -14.03 15.09
CA GLY A 274 -14.26 -13.41 13.79
C GLY A 274 -15.43 -13.44 12.80
N GLN A 275 -16.56 -14.06 13.15
CA GLN A 275 -17.77 -14.09 12.34
C GLN A 275 -18.79 -13.06 12.80
N GLN A 276 -19.61 -12.57 11.87
CA GLN A 276 -20.66 -11.59 12.13
C GLN A 276 -22.02 -12.28 12.22
N ASN A 277 -22.72 -12.07 13.34
CA ASN A 277 -24.12 -12.47 13.56
C ASN A 277 -25.07 -11.29 13.79
N LYS A 278 -24.57 -10.04 13.72
CA LYS A 278 -25.33 -8.81 13.88
C LYS A 278 -24.76 -7.71 12.97
N CYS A 279 -25.62 -6.87 12.41
CA CYS A 279 -25.24 -5.74 11.58
C CYS A 279 -25.91 -4.45 12.10
N PHE A 280 -25.12 -3.41 12.35
CA PHE A 280 -25.61 -2.11 12.77
C PHE A 280 -25.19 -1.07 11.72
N ILE A 281 -26.17 -0.44 11.07
CA ILE A 281 -25.95 0.58 10.05
C ILE A 281 -26.63 1.88 10.51
N ALA A 282 -25.82 2.89 10.79
CA ALA A 282 -26.32 4.22 11.13
C ALA A 282 -27.02 4.86 9.91
N GLY A 283 -28.00 5.73 10.16
CA GLY A 283 -28.72 6.45 9.10
C GLY A 283 -29.82 5.66 8.38
N VAL A 284 -30.11 4.42 8.79
CA VAL A 284 -31.23 3.63 8.25
C VAL A 284 -32.49 3.80 9.10
N ARG A 285 -32.42 3.49 10.39
CA ARG A 285 -33.60 3.52 11.27
C ARG A 285 -33.98 4.96 11.63
N GLY A 286 -35.25 5.31 11.40
CA GLY A 286 -35.79 6.64 11.71
C GLY A 286 -35.62 7.68 10.59
N ILE A 287 -35.15 7.27 9.41
CA ILE A 287 -34.98 8.13 8.23
C ILE A 287 -36.02 7.76 7.16
N THR A 288 -36.80 8.73 6.70
CA THR A 288 -37.77 8.57 5.61
C THR A 288 -37.10 8.85 4.26
N THR A 289 -37.34 8.01 3.25
CA THR A 289 -36.64 8.05 1.95
C THR A 289 -36.94 9.29 1.09
N GLY A 290 -37.97 10.09 1.40
CA GLY A 290 -38.28 11.37 0.72
C GLY A 290 -38.70 11.27 -0.75
N VAL A 291 -38.45 10.14 -1.41
CA VAL A 291 -38.80 9.84 -2.81
C VAL A 291 -40.04 8.95 -2.88
N ALA A 292 -40.94 9.26 -3.82
CA ALA A 292 -42.26 8.64 -3.91
C ALA A 292 -42.25 7.21 -4.47
N ASP A 293 -41.18 6.79 -5.13
CA ASP A 293 -41.01 5.49 -5.78
C ASP A 293 -40.19 4.49 -4.94
N ALA A 294 -40.03 4.76 -3.64
CA ALA A 294 -39.36 3.85 -2.73
C ALA A 294 -40.07 2.49 -2.64
N ILE A 295 -39.28 1.40 -2.70
CA ILE A 295 -39.75 0.01 -2.59
C ILE A 295 -39.03 -0.72 -1.46
N ASN A 296 -39.62 -1.81 -0.98
CA ASN A 296 -39.05 -2.62 0.10
C ASN A 296 -37.79 -3.37 -0.36
N VAL A 297 -36.78 -3.41 0.51
CA VAL A 297 -35.60 -4.26 0.36
C VAL A 297 -35.88 -5.63 0.97
N LEU A 298 -35.47 -6.68 0.27
CA LEU A 298 -35.57 -8.08 0.65
C LEU A 298 -34.17 -8.66 0.88
N ILE A 299 -34.12 -9.81 1.56
CA ILE A 299 -32.91 -10.63 1.71
C ILE A 299 -33.22 -12.06 1.25
N ASP A 300 -32.30 -12.66 0.50
CA ASP A 300 -32.39 -14.07 0.10
C ASP A 300 -31.53 -15.01 0.97
N SER A 301 -31.61 -16.31 0.70
CA SER A 301 -30.85 -17.34 1.42
C SER A 301 -29.34 -17.36 1.12
N ALA A 302 -28.86 -16.51 0.20
CA ALA A 302 -27.45 -16.25 -0.04
C ALA A 302 -26.96 -14.97 0.66
N PHE A 303 -27.81 -14.37 1.51
CA PHE A 303 -27.58 -13.11 2.22
C PHE A 303 -27.46 -11.90 1.30
N GLN A 304 -27.99 -11.99 0.07
CA GLN A 304 -28.03 -10.87 -0.86
C GLN A 304 -29.20 -9.95 -0.51
N LEU A 305 -28.92 -8.66 -0.39
CA LEU A 305 -29.96 -7.63 -0.35
C LEU A 305 -30.41 -7.29 -1.77
N GLY A 306 -31.72 -7.16 -1.98
CA GLY A 306 -32.29 -6.86 -3.29
C GLY A 306 -33.72 -6.36 -3.22
N THR A 307 -34.38 -6.28 -4.36
CA THR A 307 -35.79 -5.92 -4.48
C THR A 307 -36.50 -6.92 -5.39
N ALA A 308 -37.80 -7.12 -5.18
CA ALA A 308 -38.59 -8.00 -6.03
C ALA A 308 -39.08 -7.25 -7.28
N SER A 309 -38.81 -7.79 -8.47
CA SER A 309 -39.40 -7.30 -9.71
C SER A 309 -40.71 -8.01 -10.01
N SER A 310 -41.77 -7.25 -10.28
CA SER A 310 -43.08 -7.79 -10.62
C SER A 310 -43.41 -7.71 -12.13
N SER A 311 -42.43 -7.31 -12.97
CA SER A 311 -42.64 -7.12 -14.40
C SER A 311 -42.91 -8.44 -15.12
N MET A 312 -43.83 -8.43 -16.08
CA MET A 312 -44.06 -9.58 -16.98
C MET A 312 -42.77 -10.04 -17.68
N ARG A 313 -41.83 -9.13 -17.94
CA ARG A 313 -40.56 -9.43 -18.62
C ARG A 313 -39.66 -10.41 -17.86
N VAL A 314 -39.85 -10.53 -16.54
CA VAL A 314 -39.04 -11.41 -15.68
C VAL A 314 -39.86 -12.58 -15.12
N LYS A 315 -41.10 -12.75 -15.59
CA LYS A 315 -42.03 -13.81 -15.14
C LYS A 315 -42.29 -14.80 -16.27
N LYS A 316 -42.59 -16.05 -15.89
CA LYS A 316 -42.99 -17.14 -16.78
C LYS A 316 -44.17 -17.88 -16.15
N ASN A 317 -44.94 -18.62 -16.96
CA ASN A 317 -46.07 -19.45 -16.51
C ASN A 317 -47.09 -18.66 -15.66
N VAL A 318 -47.54 -17.51 -16.17
CA VAL A 318 -48.49 -16.65 -15.46
C VAL A 318 -49.91 -17.15 -15.72
N GLU A 319 -50.59 -17.58 -14.66
CA GLU A 319 -51.97 -18.09 -14.68
C GLU A 319 -52.78 -17.59 -13.46
N ASP A 320 -54.10 -17.80 -13.49
CA ASP A 320 -54.97 -17.48 -12.36
C ASP A 320 -54.71 -18.42 -11.18
N MET A 321 -54.66 -17.88 -9.95
CA MET A 321 -54.32 -18.65 -8.74
C MET A 321 -55.29 -19.80 -8.41
N GLY A 322 -56.51 -19.78 -8.92
CA GLY A 322 -57.48 -20.86 -8.74
C GLY A 322 -57.57 -21.32 -7.28
N ASP A 323 -57.45 -22.63 -7.06
CA ASP A 323 -57.54 -23.29 -5.75
C ASP A 323 -56.24 -23.30 -4.93
N ALA A 324 -55.15 -22.71 -5.44
CA ALA A 324 -53.86 -22.67 -4.74
C ALA A 324 -53.92 -21.96 -3.38
N THR A 325 -54.93 -21.11 -3.17
CA THR A 325 -55.14 -20.33 -1.95
C THR A 325 -56.21 -20.91 -1.02
N ASN A 326 -56.78 -22.09 -1.30
CA ASN A 326 -57.88 -22.65 -0.50
C ASN A 326 -57.52 -22.91 0.97
N GLY A 327 -56.28 -23.32 1.24
CA GLY A 327 -55.80 -23.56 2.62
C GLY A 327 -55.52 -22.29 3.43
N LEU A 328 -55.64 -21.10 2.82
CA LEU A 328 -55.25 -19.84 3.44
C LEU A 328 -56.15 -19.48 4.63
N LEU A 329 -57.44 -19.81 4.54
CA LEU A 329 -58.42 -19.54 5.60
C LEU A 329 -58.31 -20.52 6.78
N ASP A 330 -57.55 -21.61 6.61
CA ASP A 330 -57.28 -22.60 7.68
C ASP A 330 -56.05 -22.22 8.51
N LEU A 331 -55.28 -21.21 8.09
CA LEU A 331 -54.15 -20.69 8.86
C LEU A 331 -54.62 -20.02 10.15
N ARG A 332 -53.92 -20.29 11.26
CA ARG A 332 -54.25 -19.75 12.58
C ARG A 332 -53.41 -18.51 12.92
N PRO A 333 -54.00 -17.29 12.97
CA PRO A 333 -53.31 -16.11 13.48
C PRO A 333 -53.06 -16.22 14.99
N VAL A 334 -51.89 -15.80 15.44
CA VAL A 334 -51.49 -15.84 16.85
C VAL A 334 -50.90 -14.51 17.32
N ASN A 335 -50.92 -14.30 18.63
CA ASN A 335 -50.26 -13.17 19.29
C ASN A 335 -49.12 -13.71 20.15
N PHE A 336 -47.92 -13.14 20.03
CA PHE A 336 -46.73 -13.65 20.70
C PHE A 336 -45.79 -12.53 21.16
N ASP A 337 -44.87 -12.90 22.05
CA ASP A 337 -43.77 -12.07 22.50
C ASP A 337 -42.45 -12.82 22.21
N TYR A 338 -41.43 -12.10 21.76
CA TYR A 338 -40.12 -12.72 21.52
C TYR A 338 -39.44 -13.07 22.85
N ILE A 339 -38.86 -14.27 22.95
CA ILE A 339 -38.20 -14.82 24.16
C ILE A 339 -37.16 -13.86 24.76
N ASN A 340 -36.52 -13.03 23.93
CA ASN A 340 -35.53 -12.04 24.35
C ASN A 340 -35.91 -10.60 23.96
N SER A 341 -37.20 -10.24 24.05
CA SER A 341 -37.67 -8.86 23.94
C SER A 341 -36.86 -7.95 24.88
N LYS A 342 -36.09 -7.01 24.31
CA LYS A 342 -35.40 -5.94 25.07
C LYS A 342 -35.99 -4.57 24.70
N SER A 343 -37.32 -4.49 24.65
CA SER A 343 -38.02 -3.25 24.33
C SER A 343 -38.34 -2.44 25.58
N VAL A 344 -38.31 -1.11 25.46
CA VAL A 344 -38.78 -0.17 26.50
C VAL A 344 -40.31 -0.15 26.58
N THR A 345 -40.98 -0.65 25.54
CA THR A 345 -42.42 -0.84 25.47
C THR A 345 -42.67 -2.28 25.03
N ASP A 346 -43.12 -3.14 25.96
CA ASP A 346 -43.50 -4.53 25.65
C ASP A 346 -44.76 -4.54 24.78
N ARG A 347 -44.54 -4.33 23.48
CA ARG A 347 -45.59 -4.38 22.47
C ARG A 347 -45.76 -5.82 22.03
N ARG A 348 -46.95 -6.36 22.28
CA ARG A 348 -47.37 -7.67 21.76
C ARG A 348 -47.32 -7.72 20.24
N GLN A 349 -46.79 -8.81 19.69
CA GLN A 349 -46.68 -9.04 18.25
C GLN A 349 -47.83 -9.92 17.74
N TYR A 350 -48.04 -9.90 16.43
CA TYR A 350 -49.11 -10.62 15.72
C TYR A 350 -48.51 -11.32 14.50
N GLY A 351 -48.91 -12.56 14.22
CA GLY A 351 -48.40 -13.29 13.06
C GLY A 351 -48.89 -14.73 12.97
N LEU A 352 -48.11 -15.55 12.27
CA LEU A 352 -48.28 -16.98 12.05
C LEU A 352 -47.06 -17.73 12.59
N ILE A 353 -47.24 -19.00 12.97
CA ILE A 353 -46.15 -19.91 13.37
C ILE A 353 -45.74 -20.74 12.15
N ALA A 354 -44.47 -20.70 11.75
CA ALA A 354 -43.99 -21.30 10.51
C ALA A 354 -44.26 -22.82 10.46
N GLU A 355 -44.07 -23.52 11.57
CA GLU A 355 -44.32 -24.96 11.73
C GLU A 355 -45.82 -25.33 11.70
N GLU A 356 -46.70 -24.37 11.99
CA GLU A 356 -48.15 -24.56 11.82
C GLU A 356 -48.56 -24.30 10.37
N VAL A 357 -47.98 -23.27 9.74
CA VAL A 357 -48.18 -22.97 8.31
C VAL A 357 -47.69 -24.13 7.44
N GLU A 358 -46.55 -24.74 7.76
CA GLU A 358 -45.98 -25.87 7.02
C GLU A 358 -46.98 -27.02 6.82
N LYS A 359 -47.79 -27.30 7.84
CA LYS A 359 -48.76 -28.41 7.82
C LYS A 359 -49.97 -28.15 6.92
N VAL A 360 -50.26 -26.88 6.63
CA VAL A 360 -51.45 -26.44 5.91
C VAL A 360 -51.10 -25.94 4.51
N MET A 361 -50.08 -25.08 4.42
CA MET A 361 -49.58 -24.45 3.21
C MET A 361 -48.04 -24.39 3.21
N PRO A 362 -47.35 -25.52 2.92
CA PRO A 362 -45.89 -25.59 2.97
C PRO A 362 -45.18 -24.64 2.00
N ASP A 363 -45.82 -24.28 0.89
CA ASP A 363 -45.28 -23.33 -0.09
C ASP A 363 -45.13 -21.89 0.45
N LEU A 364 -45.79 -21.57 1.57
CA LEU A 364 -45.71 -20.27 2.22
C LEU A 364 -44.58 -20.20 3.27
N VAL A 365 -43.86 -21.29 3.50
CA VAL A 365 -42.80 -21.36 4.53
C VAL A 365 -41.43 -21.07 3.94
N VAL A 366 -40.66 -20.27 4.67
CA VAL A 366 -39.23 -20.05 4.43
C VAL A 366 -38.46 -20.98 5.35
N TYR A 367 -37.51 -21.73 4.79
CA TYR A 367 -36.70 -22.69 5.53
C TYR A 367 -35.28 -22.17 5.73
N ASP A 368 -34.69 -22.47 6.89
CA ASP A 368 -33.28 -22.25 7.13
C ASP A 368 -32.47 -23.11 6.15
N LYS A 369 -31.49 -22.49 5.48
CA LYS A 369 -30.71 -23.17 4.43
C LYS A 369 -29.83 -24.31 4.97
N SER A 370 -29.44 -24.25 6.23
CA SER A 370 -28.51 -25.17 6.87
C SER A 370 -29.20 -26.32 7.61
N THR A 371 -30.28 -26.04 8.33
CA THR A 371 -31.04 -27.04 9.12
C THR A 371 -32.24 -27.59 8.38
N LEU A 372 -32.72 -26.90 7.34
CA LEU A 372 -33.99 -27.18 6.64
C LEU A 372 -35.22 -27.09 7.53
N GLU A 373 -35.12 -26.41 8.67
CA GLU A 373 -36.25 -26.17 9.57
C GLU A 373 -37.04 -24.94 9.14
N PRO A 374 -38.37 -24.89 9.36
CA PRO A 374 -39.17 -23.69 9.18
C PRO A 374 -38.60 -22.50 9.98
N GLU A 375 -38.24 -21.42 9.29
CA GLU A 375 -37.64 -20.22 9.89
C GLU A 375 -38.60 -19.02 9.87
N SER A 376 -39.35 -18.87 8.78
CA SER A 376 -40.23 -17.73 8.57
C SER A 376 -41.39 -18.08 7.63
N VAL A 377 -42.26 -17.10 7.38
CA VAL A 377 -43.39 -17.20 6.46
C VAL A 377 -43.26 -16.11 5.40
N PHE A 378 -43.63 -16.40 4.15
CA PHE A 378 -43.68 -15.42 3.07
C PHE A 378 -44.85 -14.42 3.25
N TYR A 379 -44.75 -13.57 4.28
CA TYR A 379 -45.79 -12.59 4.62
C TYR A 379 -46.12 -11.62 3.48
N ASN A 380 -45.18 -11.37 2.56
CA ASN A 380 -45.40 -10.50 1.41
C ASN A 380 -46.36 -11.09 0.36
N ASP A 381 -46.55 -12.41 0.36
CA ASP A 381 -47.42 -13.10 -0.61
C ASP A 381 -48.87 -13.15 -0.10
N LEU A 382 -49.05 -13.16 1.22
CA LEU A 382 -50.36 -13.21 1.88
C LEU A 382 -51.38 -12.19 1.34
N PRO A 383 -51.07 -10.89 1.15
CA PRO A 383 -52.07 -9.93 0.68
C PRO A 383 -52.65 -10.27 -0.71
N VAL A 384 -51.80 -10.76 -1.62
CA VAL A 384 -52.24 -11.11 -2.98
C VAL A 384 -53.02 -12.44 -2.97
N MET A 385 -52.64 -13.38 -2.11
CA MET A 385 -53.38 -14.62 -1.92
C MET A 385 -54.75 -14.37 -1.27
N LEU A 386 -54.81 -13.50 -0.26
CA LEU A 386 -56.06 -13.05 0.37
C LEU A 386 -56.97 -12.35 -0.64
N LEU A 387 -56.41 -11.56 -1.56
CA LEU A 387 -57.20 -10.94 -2.63
C LEU A 387 -57.90 -12.00 -3.51
N ASN A 388 -57.26 -13.13 -3.79
CA ASN A 388 -57.90 -14.23 -4.53
C ASN A 388 -59.07 -14.83 -3.74
N GLU A 389 -58.88 -15.13 -2.45
CA GLU A 389 -59.95 -15.65 -1.59
C GLU A 389 -61.10 -14.65 -1.43
N MET A 390 -60.80 -13.35 -1.30
CA MET A 390 -61.82 -12.31 -1.28
C MET A 390 -62.63 -12.26 -2.58
N LYS A 391 -61.98 -12.43 -3.74
CA LYS A 391 -62.68 -12.52 -5.03
C LYS A 391 -63.59 -13.75 -5.10
N LYS A 392 -63.17 -14.89 -4.55
CA LYS A 392 -64.02 -16.10 -4.45
C LYS A 392 -65.20 -15.88 -3.51
N MET A 393 -64.98 -15.30 -2.34
CA MET A 393 -66.04 -14.97 -1.39
C MET A 393 -67.06 -14.01 -1.99
N LYS A 394 -66.60 -12.96 -2.68
CA LYS A 394 -67.48 -12.02 -3.40
C LYS A 394 -68.37 -12.73 -4.42
N LYS A 395 -67.80 -13.60 -5.27
CA LYS A 395 -68.58 -14.39 -6.24
C LYS A 395 -69.62 -15.30 -5.57
N LYS A 396 -69.28 -15.89 -4.42
CA LYS A 396 -70.23 -16.71 -3.64
C LYS A 396 -71.38 -15.85 -3.09
N ILE A 397 -71.09 -14.65 -2.59
CA ILE A 397 -72.10 -13.70 -2.08
C ILE A 397 -73.04 -13.29 -3.21
N GLU A 398 -72.53 -12.87 -4.37
CA GLU A 398 -73.35 -12.46 -5.52
C GLU A 398 -74.29 -13.60 -5.97
N LYS A 399 -73.78 -14.84 -6.00
CA LYS A 399 -74.61 -16.01 -6.33
C LYS A 399 -75.71 -16.27 -5.30
N LEU A 400 -75.40 -16.14 -4.01
CA LEU A 400 -76.39 -16.29 -2.94
C LEU A 400 -77.46 -15.18 -3.02
N GLU A 401 -77.09 -13.94 -3.33
CA GLU A 401 -78.03 -12.84 -3.54
C GLU A 401 -78.98 -13.11 -4.71
N GLU A 402 -78.47 -13.63 -5.84
CA GLU A 402 -79.31 -14.05 -6.97
C GLU A 402 -80.27 -15.19 -6.62
N GLU A 403 -79.81 -16.18 -5.85
CA GLU A 403 -80.65 -17.28 -5.37
C GLU A 403 -81.73 -16.78 -4.41
N ILE A 404 -81.41 -15.85 -3.51
CA ILE A 404 -82.38 -15.20 -2.62
C ILE A 404 -83.44 -14.44 -3.45
N ILE A 405 -83.03 -13.65 -4.45
CA ILE A 405 -83.97 -12.93 -5.33
C ILE A 405 -84.94 -13.90 -6.02
N LYS A 406 -84.45 -15.05 -6.50
CA LYS A 406 -85.30 -16.08 -7.12
C LYS A 406 -86.27 -16.75 -6.14
N LEU A 407 -85.90 -16.83 -4.87
CA LEU A 407 -86.72 -17.42 -3.81
C LEU A 407 -87.68 -16.43 -3.15
N THR A 408 -87.53 -15.12 -3.40
CA THR A 408 -88.48 -14.10 -2.91
C THR A 408 -89.64 -14.01 -3.92
N PRO A 409 -90.88 -14.39 -3.59
CA PRO A 409 -91.98 -14.32 -4.53
C PRO A 409 -92.31 -12.85 -4.86
N SER A 410 -92.58 -12.55 -6.13
CA SER A 410 -92.98 -11.21 -6.59
C SER A 410 -94.40 -10.79 -6.16
N ASP A 411 -95.15 -11.68 -5.52
CA ASP A 411 -96.52 -11.42 -5.11
C ASP A 411 -96.66 -11.64 -3.59
N GLY A 412 -96.69 -10.53 -2.84
CA GLY A 412 -97.34 -10.56 -1.54
C GLY A 412 -98.82 -10.92 -1.72
N PRO A 413 -99.46 -11.62 -0.77
CA PRO A 413 -100.88 -11.93 -0.89
C PRO A 413 -101.66 -10.62 -0.98
N VAL A 414 -102.38 -10.43 -2.09
CA VAL A 414 -103.50 -9.48 -2.15
C VAL A 414 -104.54 -10.05 -1.19
N PHE A 415 -104.63 -9.47 0.00
CA PHE A 415 -105.79 -9.66 0.87
C PHE A 415 -106.93 -8.84 0.28
N ASP A 416 -107.88 -9.54 -0.34
CA ASP A 416 -109.14 -9.02 -0.89
C ASP A 416 -110.11 -8.62 0.24
#